data_AF-A0A2E5NJQ5-F1
#
_entry.id   AF-A0A2E5NJQ5-F1
#
_cell.length_a   1.000
_cell.length_b   1.000
_cell.length_c   1.000
_cell.angle_alpha   90.00
_cell.angle_beta   90.00
_cell.angle_gamma   90.00
#
_symmetry.space_group_name_H-M   'P 1'
#
loop_
_entity.id
_entity.type
_entity.pdbx_description
1 polymer ?
#
loop_
_entity_poly.entity_id
_entity_poly.type
_entity_poly.pdbx_seq_one_letter_code
_entity_poly.pdbx_strand_id
1 'polypeptide(L)'
;MKVREIRAFFNLSIIGFLLISGCVSVSPPMSVESNPTGIRFEERPELSPEQEALIIRRTQREQEILSSELNAESAAELALLHNPLIERALETLGMPGFDRLQLVHITNPNFNRGRPPSTMETRIERMSSVNAMTWVIMPALNPIGTLEERSGRIRAADEIVALLFLAKRSWVNAVAAKQAVQYYKDVVTALEAGREIMESMRQVGNATELELLRAQTLYADAVTTLVTLEITAAVEYERFVQVLGLWGDDADSVKLPDRLPEIPRSVIGPEGLEARAVSQRFDVHAGRLEGLSGEAGVNARADVRTAWLAYRGAYDLATLSINEIVPLANRRSEEQLKLYNGMLVGVFDLVTDATERIDAVNSALEAMKVFWLAEVELQRAMAGVGVSAVSIQQGQQNGFRPVATYHVH
;
A
#
# COMPACT_ATOMS: atom_id res chain seq x y z
N MET A 1 26.81 11.94 -99.92
CA MET A 1 27.90 12.93 -99.95
C MET A 1 28.06 13.49 -98.55
N LYS A 2 29.11 13.07 -97.83
CA LYS A 2 30.35 13.84 -97.51
C LYS A 2 30.07 15.08 -96.65
N VAL A 3 30.77 15.42 -95.57
CA VAL A 3 31.84 14.82 -94.73
C VAL A 3 31.99 15.81 -93.54
N ARG A 4 32.01 15.30 -92.29
CA ARG A 4 32.99 15.54 -91.20
C ARG A 4 33.49 16.96 -90.84
N GLU A 5 33.47 17.31 -89.54
CA GLU A 5 34.56 17.75 -88.61
C GLU A 5 33.92 17.96 -87.20
N ILE A 6 34.24 17.27 -86.09
CA ILE A 6 35.42 17.14 -85.19
C ILE A 6 35.74 18.38 -84.33
N ARG A 7 35.50 18.25 -83.00
CA ARG A 7 36.31 18.65 -81.81
C ARG A 7 35.42 18.49 -80.55
N ALA A 8 35.51 17.45 -79.72
CA ALA A 8 36.53 17.04 -78.73
C ALA A 8 36.64 17.97 -77.48
N PHE A 9 36.10 17.53 -76.33
CA PHE A 9 36.56 17.70 -74.93
C PHE A 9 35.63 16.81 -74.04
N PHE A 10 35.94 15.56 -73.75
CA PHE A 10 36.78 15.00 -72.66
C PHE A 10 36.21 15.18 -71.23
N ASN A 11 35.73 14.05 -70.67
CA ASN A 11 35.62 13.64 -69.25
C ASN A 11 34.71 14.45 -68.30
N LEU A 12 33.97 13.89 -67.33
CA LEU A 12 34.07 12.62 -66.62
C LEU A 12 32.69 12.29 -66.01
N SER A 13 32.28 11.02 -66.09
CA SER A 13 31.11 10.46 -65.40
C SER A 13 31.43 10.24 -63.93
N ILE A 14 30.62 10.75 -62.99
CA ILE A 14 30.59 10.25 -61.60
C ILE A 14 29.14 10.09 -61.14
N ILE A 15 28.83 8.83 -60.86
CA ILE A 15 27.63 8.26 -60.30
C ILE A 15 27.47 8.73 -58.84
N GLY A 16 26.39 9.45 -58.54
CA GLY A 16 26.00 9.79 -57.17
C GLY A 16 25.33 8.60 -56.50
N PHE A 17 26.11 7.85 -55.73
CA PHE A 17 25.68 6.68 -54.96
C PHE A 17 24.83 7.12 -53.76
N LEU A 18 23.60 6.62 -53.70
CA LEU A 18 22.75 6.59 -52.51
C LEU A 18 23.44 5.75 -51.43
N LEU A 19 23.86 6.37 -50.33
CA LEU A 19 24.24 5.68 -49.09
C LEU A 19 23.29 6.12 -47.99
N ILE A 20 22.23 5.35 -47.79
CA ILE A 20 21.51 5.29 -46.52
C ILE A 20 22.28 4.29 -45.66
N SER A 21 23.21 4.79 -44.86
CA SER A 21 23.84 4.08 -43.75
C SER A 21 23.48 4.79 -42.46
N GLY A 22 22.33 4.43 -41.88
CA GLY A 22 21.98 4.81 -40.51
C GLY A 22 22.63 3.84 -39.53
N CYS A 23 23.85 4.14 -39.09
CA CYS A 23 24.42 3.54 -37.87
C CYS A 23 23.98 4.39 -36.67
N VAL A 24 23.03 3.89 -35.88
CA VAL A 24 22.82 4.36 -34.51
C VAL A 24 23.84 3.65 -33.63
N SER A 25 24.87 4.38 -33.22
CA SER A 25 25.68 4.07 -32.05
C SER A 25 26.03 5.40 -31.40
N VAL A 26 25.17 5.86 -30.49
CA VAL A 26 25.46 7.03 -29.65
C VAL A 26 26.22 6.51 -28.43
N SER A 27 27.55 6.61 -28.50
CA SER A 27 28.42 6.63 -27.33
C SER A 27 28.94 8.06 -27.20
N PRO A 28 28.68 8.80 -26.11
CA PRO A 28 29.27 10.11 -25.92
C PRO A 28 30.79 9.98 -25.66
N PRO A 29 31.65 10.83 -26.25
CA PRO A 29 33.08 10.80 -25.99
C PRO A 29 33.37 11.38 -24.59
N MET A 30 33.87 10.54 -23.68
CA MET A 30 34.55 10.99 -22.47
C MET A 30 35.86 11.69 -22.86
N SER A 31 35.94 13.01 -22.71
CA SER A 31 37.22 13.72 -22.59
C SER A 31 37.73 13.56 -21.16
N VAL A 32 38.87 12.89 -21.01
CA VAL A 32 39.50 12.56 -19.73
C VAL A 32 40.58 13.58 -19.42
N GLU A 33 40.30 14.54 -18.55
CA GLU A 33 41.33 15.32 -17.85
C GLU A 33 41.34 14.91 -16.37
N SER A 34 42.44 14.29 -15.94
CA SER A 34 42.62 13.80 -14.56
C SER A 34 43.31 14.84 -13.67
N ASN A 35 42.66 15.24 -12.58
CA ASN A 35 43.26 16.05 -11.50
C ASN A 35 44.01 15.11 -10.51
N PRO A 36 45.13 15.52 -9.87
CA PRO A 36 46.05 14.61 -9.17
C PRO A 36 45.62 14.18 -7.76
N THR A 37 44.37 14.41 -7.33
CA THR A 37 43.88 14.03 -5.99
C THR A 37 42.92 12.84 -5.97
N GLY A 38 42.63 12.19 -7.10
CA GLY A 38 41.97 10.88 -7.13
C GLY A 38 40.53 10.82 -6.60
N ILE A 39 39.96 11.95 -6.17
CA ILE A 39 38.55 12.05 -5.79
C ILE A 39 37.76 12.36 -7.06
N ARG A 40 37.10 11.34 -7.60
CA ARG A 40 36.06 11.44 -8.62
C ARG A 40 34.88 12.18 -8.01
N PHE A 41 34.74 13.47 -8.29
CA PHE A 41 33.42 14.08 -8.31
C PHE A 41 32.86 13.74 -9.69
N GLU A 42 31.97 12.77 -9.76
CA GLU A 42 31.11 12.62 -10.94
C GLU A 42 30.31 13.92 -11.01
N GLU A 43 30.71 14.81 -11.92
CA GLU A 43 29.96 16.03 -12.22
C GLU A 43 28.56 15.59 -12.63
N ARG A 44 27.56 15.97 -11.83
CA ARG A 44 26.17 15.61 -12.08
C ARG A 44 25.83 16.20 -13.46
N PRO A 45 25.42 15.39 -14.45
CA PRO A 45 25.14 15.89 -15.78
C PRO A 45 24.15 17.06 -15.68
N GLU A 46 24.42 18.16 -16.39
CA GLU A 46 23.53 19.32 -16.41
C GLU A 46 22.13 18.87 -16.86
N LEU A 47 21.12 19.19 -16.04
CA LEU A 47 19.74 18.81 -16.32
C LEU A 47 19.23 19.61 -17.53
N SER A 48 18.57 18.92 -18.45
CA SER A 48 17.82 19.59 -19.52
C SER A 48 16.70 20.45 -18.92
N PRO A 49 16.34 21.61 -19.52
CA PRO A 49 15.19 22.42 -19.10
C PRO A 49 13.89 21.62 -18.96
N GLU A 50 13.72 20.57 -19.78
CA GLU A 50 12.57 19.66 -19.69
C GLU A 50 12.61 18.81 -18.41
N GLN A 51 13.78 18.32 -18.02
CA GLN A 51 13.97 17.53 -16.80
C GLN A 51 13.76 18.38 -15.54
N GLU A 52 14.23 19.63 -15.56
CA GLU A 52 14.02 20.57 -14.47
C GLU A 52 12.52 20.90 -14.29
N ALA A 53 11.79 21.12 -15.39
CA ALA A 53 10.34 21.33 -15.36
C ALA A 53 9.55 20.12 -14.83
N LEU A 54 10.04 18.89 -15.07
CA LEU A 54 9.45 17.67 -14.51
C LEU A 54 9.68 17.58 -12.99
N ILE A 55 10.89 17.87 -12.53
CA ILE A 55 11.21 17.89 -11.10
C ILE A 55 10.34 18.92 -10.37
N ILE A 56 10.21 20.14 -10.92
CA ILE A 56 9.36 21.19 -10.33
C ILE A 56 7.90 20.72 -10.20
N ARG A 57 7.34 20.13 -11.27
CA ARG A 57 5.96 19.60 -11.24
C ARG A 57 5.79 18.49 -10.22
N ARG A 58 6.78 17.58 -10.12
CA ARG A 58 6.78 16.49 -9.13
C ARG A 58 6.80 17.04 -7.71
N THR A 59 7.71 17.96 -7.41
CA THR A 59 7.83 18.60 -6.09
C THR A 59 6.54 19.35 -5.72
N GLN A 60 5.94 20.08 -6.67
CA GLN A 60 4.67 20.75 -6.43
C GLN A 60 3.56 19.74 -6.08
N ARG A 61 3.50 18.61 -6.79
CA ARG A 61 2.52 17.56 -6.52
C ARG A 61 2.74 16.88 -5.17
N GLU A 62 3.99 16.62 -4.79
CA GLU A 62 4.36 16.10 -3.47
C GLU A 62 3.87 17.05 -2.36
N GLN A 63 4.09 18.36 -2.52
CA GLN A 63 3.62 19.37 -1.57
C GLN A 63 2.10 19.47 -1.50
N GLU A 64 1.39 19.37 -2.63
CA GLU A 64 -0.08 19.32 -2.66
C GLU A 64 -0.61 18.15 -1.83
N ILE A 65 -0.01 16.96 -1.97
CA ILE A 65 -0.41 15.76 -1.21
C ILE A 65 -0.15 15.97 0.29
N LEU A 66 1.05 16.41 0.66
CA LEU A 66 1.46 16.66 2.05
C LEU A 66 0.64 17.76 2.74
N SER A 67 0.03 18.67 1.98
CA SER A 67 -0.83 19.72 2.53
C SER A 67 -2.15 19.18 3.12
N SER A 68 -2.59 18.00 2.68
CA SER A 68 -3.87 17.36 3.02
C SER A 68 -3.70 16.11 3.89
N GLU A 69 -4.80 15.62 4.47
CA GLU A 69 -4.77 14.31 5.14
C GLU A 69 -4.57 13.20 4.11
N LEU A 70 -3.57 12.36 4.34
CA LEU A 70 -3.23 11.25 3.44
C LEU A 70 -4.29 10.16 3.54
N ASN A 71 -4.81 9.74 2.39
CA ASN A 71 -5.52 8.47 2.20
C ASN A 71 -4.60 7.40 1.59
N ALA A 72 -5.05 6.15 1.51
CA ALA A 72 -4.26 5.04 0.98
C ALA A 72 -3.72 5.30 -0.43
N GLU A 73 -4.54 5.88 -1.31
CA GLU A 73 -4.16 6.20 -2.70
C GLU A 73 -3.09 7.28 -2.78
N SER A 74 -3.25 8.37 -2.04
CA SER A 74 -2.33 9.50 -1.97
C SER A 74 -1.00 9.12 -1.29
N ALA A 75 -1.04 8.22 -0.31
CA ALA A 75 0.17 7.63 0.28
C ALA A 75 0.94 6.80 -0.75
N ALA A 76 0.24 5.99 -1.54
CA ALA A 76 0.87 5.23 -2.61
C ALA A 76 1.41 6.12 -3.74
N GLU A 77 0.67 7.17 -4.10
CA GLU A 77 1.13 8.21 -5.04
C GLU A 77 2.41 8.85 -4.53
N LEU A 78 2.42 9.33 -3.28
CA LEU A 78 3.59 9.95 -2.67
C LEU A 78 4.80 9.01 -2.61
N ALA A 79 4.60 7.73 -2.27
CA ALA A 79 5.67 6.72 -2.29
C ALA A 79 6.25 6.55 -3.70
N LEU A 80 5.41 6.52 -4.74
CA LEU A 80 5.85 6.44 -6.12
C LEU A 80 6.57 7.70 -6.61
N LEU A 81 6.27 8.88 -6.06
CA LEU A 81 6.88 10.16 -6.45
C LEU A 81 8.18 10.47 -5.70
N HIS A 82 8.29 10.09 -4.43
CA HIS A 82 9.40 10.49 -3.58
C HIS A 82 10.45 9.37 -3.39
N ASN A 83 10.03 8.13 -3.14
CA ASN A 83 10.92 7.06 -2.67
C ASN A 83 12.13 6.78 -3.61
N PRO A 84 13.37 6.75 -3.10
CA PRO A 84 14.58 6.54 -3.92
C PRO A 84 14.70 5.14 -4.54
N LEU A 85 13.97 4.14 -4.03
CA LEU A 85 13.93 2.80 -4.63
C LEU A 85 13.36 2.83 -6.05
N ILE A 86 12.44 3.76 -6.34
CA ILE A 86 11.84 3.90 -7.66
C ILE A 86 12.88 4.36 -8.69
N GLU A 87 13.79 5.27 -8.34
CA GLU A 87 14.84 5.70 -9.26
C GLU A 87 15.74 4.51 -9.65
N ARG A 88 16.17 3.70 -8.67
CA ARG A 88 16.98 2.50 -8.92
C ARG A 88 16.24 1.47 -9.78
N ALA A 89 14.95 1.29 -9.53
CA ALA A 89 14.13 0.38 -10.32
C ALA A 89 13.97 0.89 -11.76
N LEU A 90 13.77 2.20 -11.96
CA LEU A 90 13.70 2.83 -13.27
C LEU A 90 15.02 2.76 -14.04
N GLU A 91 16.16 2.97 -13.37
CA GLU A 91 17.50 2.76 -13.93
C GLU A 91 17.66 1.31 -14.42
N THR A 92 17.27 0.34 -13.59
CA THR A 92 17.32 -1.09 -13.95
C THR A 92 16.42 -1.41 -15.15
N LEU A 93 15.28 -0.74 -15.28
CA LEU A 93 14.36 -0.85 -16.42
C LEU A 93 14.85 -0.14 -17.69
N GLY A 94 15.97 0.60 -17.63
CA GLY A 94 16.48 1.40 -18.75
C GLY A 94 15.69 2.68 -18.99
N MET A 95 15.06 3.22 -17.95
CA MET A 95 14.26 4.45 -17.98
C MET A 95 14.76 5.49 -16.97
N PRO A 96 16.07 5.85 -16.96
CA PRO A 96 16.59 6.85 -16.03
C PRO A 96 15.91 8.21 -16.25
N GLY A 97 15.54 8.90 -15.17
CA GLY A 97 14.84 10.19 -15.25
C GLY A 97 13.43 10.13 -15.86
N PHE A 98 12.81 8.94 -15.93
CA PHE A 98 11.41 8.80 -16.32
C PHE A 98 10.49 9.65 -15.42
N ASP A 99 9.49 10.28 -16.03
CA ASP A 99 8.54 11.10 -15.31
C ASP A 99 7.68 10.24 -14.37
N ARG A 100 8.01 10.29 -13.06
CA ARG A 100 7.32 9.55 -12.01
C ARG A 100 5.85 9.92 -11.88
N LEU A 101 5.42 11.10 -12.35
CA LEU A 101 4.00 11.47 -12.40
C LEU A 101 3.19 10.54 -13.34
N GLN A 102 3.84 9.90 -14.31
CA GLN A 102 3.19 8.92 -15.17
C GLN A 102 2.95 7.59 -14.45
N LEU A 103 3.78 7.25 -13.45
CA LEU A 103 3.59 6.05 -12.60
C LEU A 103 2.36 6.19 -11.69
N VAL A 104 1.94 7.41 -11.36
CA VAL A 104 0.76 7.66 -10.53
C VAL A 104 -0.51 7.05 -11.12
N HIS A 105 -0.60 6.90 -12.43
CA HIS A 105 -1.75 6.27 -13.07
C HIS A 105 -1.92 4.78 -12.65
N ILE A 106 -0.87 4.16 -12.09
CA ILE A 106 -0.89 2.80 -11.54
C ILE A 106 -1.68 2.72 -10.22
N THR A 107 -1.78 3.81 -9.45
CA THR A 107 -2.41 3.82 -8.11
C THR A 107 -3.92 3.62 -8.15
N ASN A 108 -4.56 3.99 -9.27
CA ASN A 108 -6.01 3.89 -9.46
C ASN A 108 -6.37 3.39 -10.87
N PRO A 109 -6.29 2.06 -11.11
CA PRO A 109 -6.69 1.45 -12.38
C PRO A 109 -8.22 1.32 -12.45
N ASN A 110 -8.97 2.42 -12.31
CA ASN A 110 -10.41 2.54 -12.47
C ASN A 110 -11.20 1.22 -12.31
N PHE A 111 -11.45 0.86 -11.05
CA PHE A 111 -12.34 -0.21 -10.62
C PHE A 111 -13.78 0.09 -11.09
N ASN A 112 -14.06 -0.14 -12.37
CA ASN A 112 -15.37 0.10 -12.95
C ASN A 112 -16.16 -1.22 -12.92
N ARG A 113 -17.32 -1.17 -12.26
CA ARG A 113 -18.46 -2.09 -12.37
C ARG A 113 -18.56 -2.70 -13.77
N GLY A 114 -17.93 -3.84 -13.97
CA GLY A 114 -17.98 -4.61 -15.19
C GLY A 114 -18.39 -6.02 -14.82
N ARG A 115 -19.61 -6.43 -15.21
CA ARG A 115 -19.97 -7.85 -15.24
C ARG A 115 -18.90 -8.60 -16.05
N PRO A 116 -18.56 -9.85 -15.68
CA PRO A 116 -17.73 -10.67 -16.56
C PRO A 116 -18.41 -10.77 -17.93
N PRO A 117 -17.64 -10.88 -19.02
CA PRO A 117 -18.19 -11.18 -20.33
C PRO A 117 -18.83 -12.58 -20.26
N SER A 118 -20.14 -12.63 -20.02
CA SER A 118 -20.94 -13.80 -20.30
C SER A 118 -21.12 -13.85 -21.83
N THR A 119 -20.61 -14.92 -22.43
CA THR A 119 -20.74 -15.32 -23.85
C THR A 119 -19.87 -14.62 -24.90
N MET A 120 -19.48 -15.44 -25.90
CA MET A 120 -18.43 -15.24 -26.91
C MET A 120 -18.65 -14.08 -27.89
N GLU A 121 -19.79 -13.38 -27.83
CA GLU A 121 -20.20 -12.39 -28.85
C GLU A 121 -20.07 -10.92 -28.44
N THR A 122 -19.80 -10.60 -27.17
CA THR A 122 -19.59 -9.20 -26.74
C THR A 122 -18.11 -8.88 -26.58
N ARG A 123 -17.34 -9.00 -27.67
CA ARG A 123 -15.90 -8.69 -27.70
C ARG A 123 -15.59 -7.21 -27.98
N ILE A 124 -16.59 -6.38 -28.34
CA ILE A 124 -16.33 -5.06 -28.98
C ILE A 124 -16.68 -3.84 -28.11
N GLU A 125 -17.28 -3.97 -26.93
CA GLU A 125 -17.57 -2.78 -26.10
C GLU A 125 -16.75 -2.75 -24.80
N ARG A 126 -15.93 -1.69 -24.69
CA ARG A 126 -15.12 -1.21 -23.54
C ARG A 126 -13.64 -1.62 -23.51
N MET A 127 -12.89 -1.17 -24.52
CA MET A 127 -11.48 -0.79 -24.34
C MET A 127 -11.42 0.58 -23.64
N SER A 128 -11.51 0.60 -22.32
CA SER A 128 -11.13 1.78 -21.50
C SER A 128 -10.54 1.33 -20.18
N SER A 129 -9.52 0.48 -20.28
CA SER A 129 -8.54 0.22 -19.23
C SER A 129 -7.19 0.04 -19.94
N VAL A 130 -6.54 1.14 -20.33
CA VAL A 130 -5.10 1.07 -20.57
C VAL A 130 -4.52 0.72 -19.22
N ASN A 131 -4.03 -0.52 -19.07
CA ASN A 131 -3.41 -1.00 -17.86
C ASN A 131 -2.27 -0.03 -17.55
N ALA A 132 -2.39 0.84 -16.55
CA ALA A 132 -1.37 1.85 -16.26
C ALA A 132 -0.02 1.21 -15.88
N MET A 133 -0.04 -0.07 -15.51
CA MET A 133 1.15 -0.91 -15.36
C MET A 133 1.93 -1.12 -16.67
N THR A 134 1.35 -0.83 -17.84
CA THR A 134 1.97 -1.05 -19.16
C THR A 134 3.31 -0.32 -19.29
N TRP A 135 3.48 0.84 -18.67
CA TRP A 135 4.73 1.59 -18.70
C TRP A 135 5.88 0.88 -17.99
N VAL A 136 5.59 0.09 -16.95
CA VAL A 136 6.56 -0.69 -16.19
C VAL A 136 6.71 -2.10 -16.78
N ILE A 137 5.62 -2.70 -17.24
CA ILE A 137 5.59 -4.07 -17.79
C ILE A 137 6.31 -4.15 -19.13
N MET A 138 6.08 -3.22 -20.06
CA MET A 138 6.65 -3.29 -21.42
C MET A 138 8.19 -3.31 -21.44
N PRO A 139 8.91 -2.41 -20.74
CA PRO A 139 10.37 -2.50 -20.68
C PRO A 139 10.85 -3.73 -19.91
N ALA A 140 10.11 -4.16 -18.88
CA ALA A 140 10.45 -5.35 -18.11
C ALA A 140 10.43 -6.64 -18.93
N LEU A 141 9.47 -6.75 -19.85
CA LEU A 141 9.28 -7.89 -20.73
C LEU A 141 10.15 -7.85 -22.00
N ASN A 142 11.05 -6.88 -22.15
CA ASN A 142 11.92 -6.79 -23.32
C ASN A 142 12.83 -8.04 -23.42
N PRO A 143 12.78 -8.81 -24.53
CA PRO A 143 13.58 -10.02 -24.68
C PRO A 143 15.07 -9.74 -24.98
N ILE A 144 15.49 -8.48 -25.13
CA ILE A 144 16.88 -8.12 -25.39
C ILE A 144 17.69 -8.15 -24.10
N GLY A 145 18.93 -8.66 -24.14
CA GLY A 145 19.83 -8.74 -22.98
C GLY A 145 19.99 -10.16 -22.41
N THR A 146 20.89 -10.28 -21.43
CA THR A 146 21.21 -11.55 -20.74
C THR A 146 20.06 -12.02 -19.85
N LEU A 147 20.07 -13.30 -19.43
CA LEU A 147 19.04 -13.82 -18.52
C LEU A 147 19.04 -13.07 -17.17
N GLU A 148 20.21 -12.72 -16.66
CA GLU A 148 20.36 -11.94 -15.43
C GLU A 148 19.73 -10.55 -15.57
N GLU A 149 20.03 -9.84 -16.66
CA GLU A 149 19.44 -8.53 -16.96
C GLU A 149 17.91 -8.59 -17.10
N ARG A 150 17.40 -9.61 -17.78
CA ARG A 150 15.94 -9.84 -17.91
C ARG A 150 15.30 -10.05 -16.53
N SER A 151 15.89 -10.92 -15.72
CA SER A 151 15.40 -11.19 -14.36
C SER A 151 15.45 -9.94 -13.47
N GLY A 152 16.49 -9.10 -13.62
CA GLY A 152 16.64 -7.83 -12.92
C GLY A 152 15.55 -6.83 -13.30
N ARG A 153 15.23 -6.71 -14.59
CA ARG A 153 14.12 -5.85 -15.05
C ARG A 153 12.76 -6.32 -14.56
N ILE A 154 12.50 -7.63 -14.56
CA ILE A 154 11.26 -8.19 -14.01
C ILE A 154 11.14 -7.90 -12.51
N ARG A 155 12.24 -8.06 -11.76
CA ARG A 155 12.28 -7.73 -10.33
C ARG A 155 12.07 -6.23 -10.08
N ALA A 156 12.71 -5.36 -10.85
CA ALA A 156 12.55 -3.91 -10.72
C ALA A 156 11.10 -3.47 -10.99
N ALA A 157 10.44 -4.09 -11.97
CA ALA A 157 9.02 -3.89 -12.19
C ALA A 157 8.17 -4.32 -10.97
N ASP A 158 8.41 -5.52 -10.44
CA ASP A 158 7.72 -6.03 -9.24
C ASP A 158 7.94 -5.10 -8.03
N GLU A 159 9.15 -4.59 -7.83
CA GLU A 159 9.49 -3.66 -6.75
C GLU A 159 8.68 -2.35 -6.79
N ILE A 160 8.50 -1.76 -7.97
CA ILE A 160 7.69 -0.52 -8.14
C ILE A 160 6.24 -0.78 -7.69
N VAL A 161 5.66 -1.90 -8.12
CA VAL A 161 4.27 -2.22 -7.77
C VAL A 161 4.12 -2.68 -6.33
N ALA A 162 5.08 -3.44 -5.82
CA ALA A 162 5.13 -3.86 -4.43
C ALA A 162 5.18 -2.65 -3.50
N LEU A 163 5.96 -1.61 -3.85
CA LEU A 163 6.04 -0.38 -3.05
C LEU A 163 4.67 0.30 -2.94
N LEU A 164 3.90 0.36 -4.03
CA LEU A 164 2.55 0.92 -4.04
C LEU A 164 1.63 0.19 -3.04
N PHE A 165 1.62 -1.14 -3.05
CA PHE A 165 0.79 -1.91 -2.13
C PHE A 165 1.33 -1.89 -0.70
N LEU A 166 2.65 -1.82 -0.53
CA LEU A 166 3.27 -1.66 0.77
C LEU A 166 2.89 -0.32 1.41
N ALA A 167 2.86 0.78 0.63
CA ALA A 167 2.42 2.10 1.09
C ALA A 167 0.94 2.11 1.50
N LYS A 168 0.06 1.48 0.72
CA LYS A 168 -1.36 1.31 1.10
C LYS A 168 -1.50 0.51 2.39
N ARG A 169 -0.76 -0.59 2.52
CA ARG A 169 -0.79 -1.48 3.70
C ARG A 169 -0.28 -0.76 4.95
N SER A 170 0.85 -0.06 4.87
CA SER A 170 1.43 0.67 6.00
C SER A 170 0.53 1.84 6.42
N TRP A 171 -0.14 2.50 5.49
CA TRP A 171 -1.16 3.50 5.80
C TRP A 171 -2.31 2.91 6.62
N VAL A 172 -2.88 1.77 6.22
CA VAL A 172 -3.96 1.10 6.97
C VAL A 172 -3.51 0.78 8.40
N ASN A 173 -2.29 0.24 8.56
CA ASN A 173 -1.76 -0.09 9.89
C ASN A 173 -1.56 1.15 10.76
N ALA A 174 -0.97 2.22 10.21
CA ALA A 174 -0.70 3.45 10.96
C ALA A 174 -2.00 4.14 11.40
N VAL A 175 -3.00 4.25 10.52
CA VAL A 175 -4.30 4.84 10.85
C VAL A 175 -5.05 3.96 11.86
N ALA A 176 -5.03 2.64 11.72
CA ALA A 176 -5.65 1.73 12.67
C ALA A 176 -5.02 1.83 14.07
N ALA A 177 -3.68 1.90 14.15
CA ALA A 177 -2.97 2.04 15.42
C ALA A 177 -3.26 3.40 16.09
N LYS A 178 -3.31 4.49 15.31
CA LYS A 178 -3.73 5.81 15.80
C LYS A 178 -5.16 5.78 16.34
N GLN A 179 -6.08 5.16 15.62
CA GLN A 179 -7.48 5.00 16.02
C GLN A 179 -7.61 4.19 17.33
N ALA A 180 -6.83 3.12 17.47
CA ALA A 180 -6.81 2.31 18.69
C ALA A 180 -6.34 3.11 19.91
N VAL A 181 -5.29 3.93 19.78
CA VAL A 181 -4.82 4.82 20.86
C VAL A 181 -5.91 5.82 21.26
N GLN A 182 -6.58 6.46 20.30
CA GLN A 182 -7.62 7.43 20.59
C GLN A 182 -8.78 6.79 21.37
N TYR A 183 -9.25 5.63 20.93
CA TYR A 183 -10.29 4.89 21.63
C TYR A 183 -9.83 4.47 23.04
N TYR A 184 -8.61 3.98 23.19
CA TYR A 184 -8.13 3.47 24.47
C TYR A 184 -7.85 4.58 25.49
N LYS A 185 -7.59 5.83 25.05
CA LYS A 185 -7.57 7.00 25.93
C LYS A 185 -8.92 7.21 26.61
N ASP A 186 -10.01 7.10 25.86
CA ASP A 186 -11.37 7.21 26.42
C ASP A 186 -11.65 6.08 27.43
N VAL A 187 -11.14 4.87 27.17
CA VAL A 187 -11.23 3.72 28.08
C VAL A 187 -10.49 3.98 29.39
N VAL A 188 -9.25 4.48 29.33
CA VAL A 188 -8.47 4.82 30.54
C VAL A 188 -9.18 5.88 31.36
N THR A 189 -9.70 6.94 30.74
CA THR A 189 -10.48 7.98 31.44
C THR A 189 -11.72 7.41 32.12
N ALA A 190 -12.44 6.50 31.46
CA ALA A 190 -13.60 5.85 32.06
C ALA A 190 -13.24 4.96 33.27
N LEU A 191 -12.14 4.20 33.17
CA LEU A 191 -11.68 3.33 34.26
C LEU A 191 -11.07 4.11 35.43
N GLU A 192 -10.46 5.27 35.17
CA GLU A 192 -10.01 6.19 36.21
C GLU A 192 -11.19 6.68 37.06
N ALA A 193 -12.25 7.15 36.40
CA ALA A 193 -13.48 7.57 37.08
C ALA A 193 -14.11 6.40 37.87
N GLY A 194 -14.12 5.19 37.30
CA GLY A 194 -14.60 3.99 37.98
C GLY A 194 -13.81 3.67 39.25
N ARG A 195 -12.47 3.81 39.20
CA ARG A 195 -11.59 3.64 40.37
C ARG A 195 -11.88 4.67 41.46
N GLU A 196 -12.06 5.94 41.10
CA GLU A 196 -12.37 7.02 42.06
C GLU A 196 -13.75 6.85 42.71
N ILE A 197 -14.75 6.42 41.94
CA ILE A 197 -16.09 6.10 42.45
C ILE A 197 -16.00 4.97 43.48
N MET A 198 -15.26 3.89 43.17
CA MET A 198 -15.08 2.78 44.11
C MET A 198 -14.34 3.19 45.38
N GLU A 199 -13.37 4.09 45.27
CA GLU A 199 -12.68 4.66 46.43
C GLU A 199 -13.65 5.45 47.33
N SER A 200 -14.46 6.32 46.74
CA SER A 200 -15.50 7.07 47.47
C SER A 200 -16.54 6.15 48.12
N MET A 201 -17.00 5.13 47.39
CA MET A 201 -17.96 4.14 47.90
C MET A 201 -17.40 3.34 49.08
N ARG A 202 -16.11 3.01 49.07
CA ARG A 202 -15.46 2.35 50.19
C ARG A 202 -15.36 3.26 51.41
N GLN A 203 -15.09 4.56 51.23
CA GLN A 203 -15.05 5.54 52.33
C GLN A 203 -16.40 5.65 53.07
N VAL A 204 -17.52 5.51 52.35
CA VAL A 204 -18.87 5.51 52.94
C VAL A 204 -19.36 4.12 53.37
N GLY A 205 -18.53 3.08 53.26
CA GLY A 205 -18.84 1.72 53.70
C GLY A 205 -19.69 0.88 52.74
N ASN A 206 -19.91 1.36 51.51
CA ASN A 206 -20.75 0.71 50.50
C ASN A 206 -19.95 -0.19 49.53
N ALA A 207 -18.63 -0.27 49.66
CA ALA A 207 -17.77 -1.13 48.83
C ALA A 207 -16.73 -1.89 49.67
N THR A 208 -16.43 -3.11 49.23
CA THR A 208 -15.43 -3.99 49.85
C THR A 208 -14.01 -3.64 49.44
N GLU A 209 -13.01 -4.15 50.17
CA GLU A 209 -11.60 -3.99 49.80
C GLU A 209 -11.28 -4.66 48.47
N LEU A 210 -11.86 -5.83 48.26
CA LEU A 210 -11.69 -6.61 47.04
C LEU A 210 -12.18 -5.83 45.82
N GLU A 211 -13.33 -5.17 45.91
CA GLU A 211 -13.88 -4.36 44.81
C GLU A 211 -13.00 -3.16 44.47
N LEU A 212 -12.49 -2.45 45.49
CA LEU A 212 -11.53 -1.36 45.26
C LEU A 212 -10.26 -1.89 44.58
N LEU A 213 -9.68 -2.98 45.08
CA LEU A 213 -8.46 -3.57 44.51
C LEU A 213 -8.68 -4.00 43.05
N ARG A 214 -9.84 -4.59 42.72
CA ARG A 214 -10.18 -4.95 41.34
C ARG A 214 -10.26 -3.71 40.43
N ALA A 215 -10.90 -2.64 40.87
CA ALA A 215 -10.97 -1.39 40.10
C ALA A 215 -9.57 -0.77 39.88
N GLN A 216 -8.70 -0.83 40.90
CA GLN A 216 -7.32 -0.38 40.78
C GLN A 216 -6.52 -1.24 39.79
N THR A 217 -6.66 -2.56 39.82
CA THR A 217 -5.99 -3.47 38.87
C THR A 217 -6.46 -3.20 37.45
N LEU A 218 -7.78 -3.09 37.21
CA LEU A 218 -8.32 -2.81 35.87
C LEU A 218 -7.81 -1.48 35.31
N TYR A 219 -7.73 -0.45 36.14
CA TYR A 219 -7.14 0.84 35.75
C TYR A 219 -5.65 0.69 35.40
N ALA A 220 -4.86 -0.01 36.23
CA ALA A 220 -3.44 -0.22 35.98
C ALA A 220 -3.17 -1.04 34.70
N ASP A 221 -3.98 -2.05 34.43
CA ASP A 221 -3.92 -2.86 33.21
C ASP A 221 -4.26 -2.02 31.96
N ALA A 222 -5.26 -1.14 32.08
CA ALA A 222 -5.63 -0.23 31.01
C ALA A 222 -4.51 0.78 30.71
N VAL A 223 -3.88 1.38 31.73
CA VAL A 223 -2.73 2.28 31.52
C VAL A 223 -1.59 1.54 30.80
N THR A 224 -1.30 0.31 31.21
CA THR A 224 -0.26 -0.51 30.56
C THR A 224 -0.59 -0.81 29.09
N THR A 225 -1.85 -1.11 28.81
CA THR A 225 -2.34 -1.36 27.44
C THR A 225 -2.25 -0.09 26.58
N LEU A 226 -2.64 1.07 27.13
CA LEU A 226 -2.53 2.36 26.43
C LEU A 226 -1.07 2.64 26.04
N VAL A 227 -0.13 2.49 26.96
CA VAL A 227 1.30 2.70 26.67
C VAL A 227 1.79 1.75 25.57
N THR A 228 1.33 0.50 25.58
CA THR A 228 1.67 -0.48 24.54
C THR A 228 1.12 -0.07 23.17
N LEU A 229 -0.12 0.42 23.13
CA LEU A 229 -0.75 0.94 21.91
C LEU A 229 -0.06 2.20 21.40
N GLU A 230 0.38 3.10 22.28
CA GLU A 230 1.13 4.30 21.91
C GLU A 230 2.48 3.97 21.28
N ILE A 231 3.22 3.01 21.86
CA ILE A 231 4.47 2.51 21.26
C ILE A 231 4.19 1.89 19.89
N THR A 232 3.14 1.07 19.78
CA THR A 232 2.77 0.41 18.52
C THR A 232 2.40 1.45 17.46
N ALA A 233 1.62 2.47 17.81
CA ALA A 233 1.25 3.55 16.91
C ALA A 233 2.46 4.37 16.45
N ALA A 234 3.40 4.68 17.35
CA ALA A 234 4.65 5.35 16.98
C ALA A 234 5.47 4.50 16.00
N VAL A 235 5.61 3.19 16.27
CA VAL A 235 6.35 2.28 15.39
C VAL A 235 5.69 2.12 14.01
N GLU A 236 4.36 1.99 13.95
CA GLU A 236 3.66 1.91 12.66
C GLU A 236 3.71 3.23 11.89
N TYR A 237 3.70 4.37 12.57
CA TYR A 237 3.92 5.68 11.95
C TYR A 237 5.32 5.79 11.33
N GLU A 238 6.37 5.43 12.07
CA GLU A 238 7.75 5.44 11.55
C GLU A 238 7.91 4.49 10.35
N ARG A 239 7.32 3.29 10.42
CA ARG A 239 7.30 2.35 9.27
C ARG A 239 6.59 2.95 8.06
N PHE A 240 5.48 3.65 8.28
CA PHE A 240 4.75 4.32 7.22
C PHE A 240 5.60 5.40 6.55
N VAL A 241 6.20 6.31 7.33
CA VAL A 241 7.11 7.35 6.83
C VAL A 241 8.30 6.74 6.08
N GLN A 242 8.89 5.66 6.61
CA GLN A 242 9.98 4.94 5.97
C GLN A 242 9.58 4.35 4.60
N VAL A 243 8.37 3.80 4.48
CA VAL A 243 7.86 3.26 3.22
C VAL A 243 7.63 4.36 2.19
N LEU A 244 7.15 5.54 2.62
CA LEU A 244 7.05 6.72 1.74
C LEU A 244 8.43 7.21 1.28
N GLY A 245 9.47 6.90 2.06
CA GLY A 245 10.84 7.32 1.82
C GLY A 245 11.10 8.76 2.24
N LEU A 246 10.29 9.32 3.14
CA LEU A 246 10.41 10.69 3.62
C LEU A 246 11.39 10.78 4.80
N TRP A 247 11.96 11.97 5.03
CA TRP A 247 12.82 12.27 6.18
C TRP A 247 12.74 13.75 6.55
N GLY A 248 13.14 14.11 7.78
CA GLY A 248 13.21 15.50 8.24
C GLY A 248 11.86 16.20 8.20
N ASP A 249 11.84 17.46 7.76
CA ASP A 249 10.64 18.31 7.74
C ASP A 249 9.48 17.71 6.92
N ASP A 250 9.78 16.97 5.85
CA ASP A 250 8.76 16.31 5.03
C ASP A 250 8.07 15.18 5.81
N ALA A 251 8.80 14.45 6.66
CA ALA A 251 8.23 13.41 7.53
C ALA A 251 7.35 14.00 8.64
N ASP A 252 7.70 15.16 9.18
CA ASP A 252 6.91 15.87 10.19
C ASP A 252 5.64 16.50 9.59
N SER A 253 5.62 16.75 8.29
CA SER A 253 4.47 17.31 7.57
C SER A 253 3.35 16.30 7.29
N VAL A 254 3.62 15.00 7.44
CA VAL A 254 2.68 13.91 7.16
C VAL A 254 1.48 13.95 8.11
N LYS A 255 0.27 14.05 7.55
CA LYS A 255 -0.98 14.07 8.31
C LYS A 255 -1.80 12.82 8.04
N LEU A 256 -2.09 12.06 9.10
CA LEU A 256 -2.97 10.89 9.05
C LEU A 256 -4.37 11.22 9.60
N PRO A 257 -5.44 10.68 8.99
CA PRO A 257 -6.78 10.78 9.55
C PRO A 257 -6.87 10.09 10.92
N ASP A 258 -7.87 10.46 11.71
CA ASP A 258 -8.06 9.92 13.07
C ASP A 258 -8.64 8.50 13.09
N ARG A 259 -9.31 8.09 12.02
CA ARG A 259 -9.96 6.78 11.90
C ARG A 259 -9.93 6.26 10.48
N LEU A 260 -10.02 4.93 10.35
CA LEU A 260 -10.19 4.29 9.05
C LEU A 260 -11.52 4.71 8.40
N PRO A 261 -11.59 4.74 7.05
CA PRO A 261 -12.82 5.03 6.34
C PRO A 261 -13.90 3.98 6.63
N GLU A 262 -15.16 4.39 6.49
CA GLU A 262 -16.30 3.48 6.64
C GLU A 262 -16.29 2.41 5.56
N ILE A 263 -16.72 1.21 5.93
CA ILE A 263 -16.76 0.05 5.05
C ILE A 263 -17.78 0.29 3.93
N PRO A 264 -17.42 0.06 2.65
CA PRO A 264 -18.33 0.29 1.53
C PRO A 264 -19.56 -0.63 1.60
N ARG A 265 -20.72 -0.12 1.16
CA ARG A 265 -21.95 -0.94 1.10
C ARG A 265 -21.93 -1.98 -0.03
N SER A 266 -21.09 -1.77 -1.04
CA SER A 266 -20.95 -2.68 -2.18
C SER A 266 -19.63 -3.43 -2.11
N VAL A 267 -19.71 -4.75 -2.27
CA VAL A 267 -18.56 -5.66 -2.21
C VAL A 267 -18.13 -6.05 -3.61
N ILE A 268 -16.84 -6.32 -3.76
CA ILE A 268 -16.27 -6.89 -4.99
C ILE A 268 -16.80 -8.33 -5.16
N GLY A 269 -17.58 -8.57 -6.21
CA GLY A 269 -18.08 -9.91 -6.56
C GLY A 269 -16.98 -10.82 -7.10
N PRO A 270 -17.14 -12.16 -6.99
CA PRO A 270 -16.14 -13.13 -7.47
C PRO A 270 -16.06 -13.21 -9.00
N GLU A 271 -17.12 -12.74 -9.66
CA GLU A 271 -17.33 -12.84 -11.09
C GLU A 271 -16.24 -12.11 -11.90
N GLY A 272 -15.57 -12.85 -12.79
CA GLY A 272 -14.56 -12.30 -13.70
C GLY A 272 -13.21 -11.97 -13.06
N LEU A 273 -13.04 -12.18 -11.75
CA LEU A 273 -11.77 -11.92 -11.05
C LEU A 273 -10.64 -12.80 -11.57
N GLU A 274 -10.87 -14.11 -11.71
CA GLU A 274 -9.88 -15.04 -12.23
C GLU A 274 -9.47 -14.72 -13.67
N ALA A 275 -10.45 -14.44 -14.54
CA ALA A 275 -10.19 -14.09 -15.93
C ALA A 275 -9.39 -12.78 -16.04
N ARG A 276 -9.76 -11.79 -15.23
CA ARG A 276 -9.05 -10.51 -15.14
C ARG A 276 -7.61 -10.71 -14.66
N ALA A 277 -7.42 -11.49 -13.60
CA ALA A 277 -6.10 -11.82 -13.06
C ALA A 277 -5.19 -12.43 -14.13
N VAL A 278 -5.65 -13.46 -14.84
CA VAL A 278 -4.87 -14.09 -15.93
C VAL A 278 -4.55 -13.12 -17.06
N SER A 279 -5.40 -12.12 -17.31
CA SER A 279 -5.20 -11.14 -18.38
C SER A 279 -4.32 -9.93 -18.01
N GLN A 280 -4.33 -9.53 -16.73
CA GLN A 280 -3.73 -8.26 -16.28
C GLN A 280 -2.47 -8.45 -15.45
N ARG A 281 -2.29 -9.63 -14.82
CA ARG A 281 -1.16 -9.88 -13.93
C ARG A 281 0.17 -9.92 -14.67
N PHE A 282 1.16 -9.23 -14.11
CA PHE A 282 2.50 -9.14 -14.65
C PHE A 282 3.21 -10.50 -14.72
N ASP A 283 3.14 -11.30 -13.66
CA ASP A 283 3.76 -12.62 -13.58
C ASP A 283 3.23 -13.61 -14.64
N VAL A 284 1.96 -13.53 -15.01
CA VAL A 284 1.38 -14.33 -16.10
C VAL A 284 1.94 -13.92 -17.45
N HIS A 285 2.13 -12.61 -17.68
CA HIS A 285 2.77 -12.12 -18.90
C HIS A 285 4.24 -12.52 -18.98
N ALA A 286 4.98 -12.44 -17.85
CA ALA A 286 6.35 -12.91 -17.75
C ALA A 286 6.46 -14.43 -18.01
N GLY A 287 5.64 -15.24 -17.34
CA GLY A 287 5.60 -16.68 -17.52
C GLY A 287 5.24 -17.12 -18.94
N ARG A 288 4.49 -16.32 -19.71
CA ARG A 288 4.24 -16.59 -21.13
C ARG A 288 5.50 -16.51 -21.99
N LEU A 289 6.41 -15.61 -21.69
CA LEU A 289 7.69 -15.49 -22.40
C LEU A 289 8.64 -16.63 -22.07
N GLU A 290 8.53 -17.19 -20.86
CA GLU A 290 9.37 -18.29 -20.36
C GLU A 290 8.81 -19.68 -20.67
N GLY A 291 7.61 -19.77 -21.27
CA GLY A 291 6.92 -21.05 -21.53
C GLY A 291 6.23 -21.66 -20.31
N LEU A 292 6.19 -20.95 -19.19
CA LEU A 292 5.58 -21.35 -17.91
C LEU A 292 4.14 -20.82 -17.73
N SER A 293 3.49 -20.39 -18.82
CA SER A 293 2.15 -19.76 -18.76
C SER A 293 1.07 -20.60 -18.08
N GLY A 294 1.18 -21.94 -18.13
CA GLY A 294 0.23 -22.84 -17.46
C GLY A 294 0.33 -22.74 -15.94
N GLU A 295 1.54 -22.82 -15.39
CA GLU A 295 1.80 -22.70 -13.96
C GLU A 295 1.46 -21.30 -13.45
N ALA A 296 1.95 -20.25 -14.12
CA ALA A 296 1.67 -18.87 -13.78
C ALA A 296 0.15 -18.57 -13.80
N GLY A 297 -0.58 -19.12 -14.76
CA GLY A 297 -2.04 -19.00 -14.85
C GLY A 297 -2.79 -19.70 -13.72
N VAL A 298 -2.32 -20.87 -13.28
CA VAL A 298 -2.92 -21.60 -12.14
C VAL A 298 -2.68 -20.84 -10.84
N ASN A 299 -1.44 -20.41 -10.59
CA ASN A 299 -1.08 -19.62 -9.42
C ASN A 299 -1.87 -18.31 -9.36
N ALA A 300 -1.99 -17.61 -10.50
CA ALA A 300 -2.77 -16.40 -10.61
C ALA A 300 -4.22 -16.53 -10.17
N ARG A 301 -4.88 -17.61 -10.59
CA ARG A 301 -6.27 -17.90 -10.21
C ARG A 301 -6.37 -18.28 -8.74
N ALA A 302 -5.45 -19.10 -8.25
CA ALA A 302 -5.43 -19.56 -6.87
C ALA A 302 -5.23 -18.39 -5.89
N ASP A 303 -4.29 -17.49 -6.18
CA ASP A 303 -3.99 -16.31 -5.37
C ASP A 303 -5.21 -15.39 -5.27
N VAL A 304 -5.81 -15.03 -6.41
CA VAL A 304 -6.95 -14.11 -6.42
C VAL A 304 -8.17 -14.72 -5.75
N ARG A 305 -8.41 -16.03 -5.93
CA ARG A 305 -9.49 -16.73 -5.21
C ARG A 305 -9.25 -16.71 -3.70
N THR A 306 -8.02 -16.95 -3.26
CA THR A 306 -7.66 -16.93 -1.83
C THR A 306 -7.80 -15.53 -1.24
N ALA A 307 -7.28 -14.51 -1.93
CA ALA A 307 -7.40 -13.11 -1.52
C ALA A 307 -8.86 -12.64 -1.50
N TRP A 308 -9.68 -13.08 -2.48
CA TRP A 308 -11.11 -12.76 -2.51
C TRP A 308 -11.86 -13.42 -1.35
N LEU A 309 -11.57 -14.68 -1.02
CA LEU A 309 -12.18 -15.34 0.14
C LEU A 309 -11.82 -14.63 1.45
N ALA A 310 -10.56 -14.22 1.61
CA ALA A 310 -10.11 -13.44 2.76
C ALA A 310 -10.82 -12.07 2.84
N TYR A 311 -10.90 -11.35 1.72
CA TYR A 311 -11.62 -10.08 1.60
C TYR A 311 -13.11 -10.22 1.93
N ARG A 312 -13.78 -11.24 1.39
CA ARG A 312 -15.20 -11.47 1.65
C ARG A 312 -15.46 -11.83 3.11
N GLY A 313 -14.65 -12.72 3.68
CA GLY A 313 -14.75 -13.08 5.10
C GLY A 313 -14.50 -11.89 6.01
N ALA A 314 -13.50 -11.07 5.71
CA ALA A 314 -13.20 -9.85 6.47
C ALA A 314 -14.33 -8.81 6.36
N TYR A 315 -14.94 -8.67 5.18
CA TYR A 315 -16.10 -7.81 4.98
C TYR A 315 -17.28 -8.25 5.84
N ASP A 316 -17.62 -9.54 5.79
CA ASP A 316 -18.76 -10.11 6.54
C ASP A 316 -18.52 -9.97 8.05
N LEU A 317 -17.29 -10.25 8.52
CA LEU A 317 -16.90 -10.09 9.92
C LEU A 317 -17.01 -8.63 10.38
N ALA A 318 -16.45 -7.70 9.61
CA ALA A 318 -16.45 -6.30 10.00
C ALA A 318 -17.86 -5.69 9.97
N THR A 319 -18.68 -6.07 8.98
CA THR A 319 -20.09 -5.68 8.89
C THR A 319 -20.88 -6.21 10.08
N LEU A 320 -20.68 -7.47 10.45
CA LEU A 320 -21.31 -8.09 11.62
C LEU A 320 -20.91 -7.35 12.91
N SER A 321 -19.62 -7.10 13.10
CA SER A 321 -19.11 -6.42 14.30
C SER A 321 -19.68 -5.01 14.47
N ILE A 322 -19.76 -4.23 13.38
CA ILE A 322 -20.24 -2.85 13.41
C ILE A 322 -21.76 -2.76 13.53
N ASN A 323 -22.51 -3.60 12.81
CA ASN A 323 -23.96 -3.48 12.72
C ASN A 323 -24.71 -4.28 13.80
N GLU A 324 -24.11 -5.34 14.34
CA GLU A 324 -24.77 -6.21 15.31
C GLU A 324 -24.06 -6.21 16.67
N ILE A 325 -22.76 -6.52 16.71
CA ILE A 325 -22.05 -6.75 17.99
C ILE A 325 -21.93 -5.48 18.82
N VAL A 326 -21.40 -4.39 18.25
CA VAL A 326 -21.22 -3.13 18.98
C VAL A 326 -22.57 -2.54 19.45
N PRO A 327 -23.62 -2.46 18.60
CA PRO A 327 -24.93 -2.00 19.06
C PRO A 327 -25.58 -2.90 20.12
N LEU A 328 -25.35 -4.22 20.08
CA LEU A 328 -25.81 -5.13 21.13
C LEU A 328 -25.09 -4.89 22.46
N ALA A 329 -23.77 -4.68 22.43
CA ALA A 329 -23.00 -4.34 23.63
C ALA A 329 -23.46 -3.01 24.23
N ASN A 330 -23.72 -1.99 23.41
CA ASN A 330 -24.26 -0.71 23.88
C ASN A 330 -25.64 -0.86 24.53
N ARG A 331 -26.56 -1.59 23.89
CA ARG A 331 -27.88 -1.86 24.47
C ARG A 331 -27.81 -2.65 25.77
N ARG A 332 -26.90 -3.64 25.87
CA ARG A 332 -26.67 -4.37 27.12
C ARG A 332 -26.26 -3.43 28.24
N SER A 333 -25.32 -2.53 27.95
CA SER A 333 -24.83 -1.54 28.91
C SER A 333 -25.93 -0.59 29.40
N GLU A 334 -26.81 -0.15 28.50
CA GLU A 334 -27.99 0.64 28.85
C GLU A 334 -28.95 -0.11 29.79
N GLU A 335 -29.18 -1.40 29.56
CA GLU A 335 -30.01 -2.22 30.45
C GLU A 335 -29.34 -2.48 31.81
N GLN A 336 -28.03 -2.74 31.83
CA GLN A 336 -27.26 -2.91 33.07
C GLN A 336 -27.32 -1.65 33.94
N LEU A 337 -27.24 -0.47 33.32
CA LEU A 337 -27.37 0.79 34.04
C LEU A 337 -28.76 0.96 34.68
N LYS A 338 -29.84 0.50 34.01
CA LYS A 338 -31.19 0.52 34.60
C LYS A 338 -31.29 -0.42 35.80
N LEU A 339 -30.69 -1.61 35.72
CA LEU A 339 -30.64 -2.56 36.83
C LEU A 339 -29.85 -1.98 38.00
N TYR A 340 -28.75 -1.28 37.74
CA TYR A 340 -27.95 -0.63 38.77
C TYR A 340 -28.75 0.48 39.47
N ASN A 341 -29.39 1.36 38.70
CA ASN A 341 -30.26 2.40 39.24
C ASN A 341 -31.44 1.84 40.05
N GLY A 342 -31.91 0.63 39.69
CA GLY A 342 -32.92 -0.13 40.43
C GLY A 342 -32.38 -0.92 41.63
N MET A 343 -31.08 -0.81 41.95
CA MET A 343 -30.39 -1.58 43.00
C MET A 343 -30.45 -3.10 42.80
N LEU A 344 -30.55 -3.57 41.56
CA LEU A 344 -30.62 -4.99 41.20
C LEU A 344 -29.25 -5.60 40.85
N VAL A 345 -28.27 -4.77 40.49
CA VAL A 345 -26.88 -5.16 40.24
C VAL A 345 -25.93 -4.21 40.96
N GLY A 346 -24.71 -4.66 41.23
CA GLY A 346 -23.68 -3.87 41.87
C GLY A 346 -22.86 -3.02 40.88
N VAL A 347 -22.01 -2.13 41.40
CA VAL A 347 -21.07 -1.37 40.55
C VAL A 347 -20.09 -2.27 39.82
N PHE A 348 -19.68 -3.38 40.43
CA PHE A 348 -18.75 -4.31 39.81
C PHE A 348 -19.33 -4.99 38.56
N ASP A 349 -20.65 -5.21 38.52
CA ASP A 349 -21.33 -5.72 37.32
C ASP A 349 -21.26 -4.69 36.18
N LEU A 350 -21.37 -3.40 36.48
CA LEU A 350 -21.17 -2.32 35.49
C LEU A 350 -19.73 -2.27 34.97
N VAL A 351 -18.75 -2.51 35.84
CA VAL A 351 -17.34 -2.55 35.43
C VAL A 351 -17.09 -3.74 34.51
N THR A 352 -17.68 -4.90 34.81
CA THR A 352 -17.57 -6.10 33.97
C THR A 352 -18.25 -5.88 32.62
N ASP A 353 -19.46 -5.34 32.59
CA ASP A 353 -20.15 -4.96 31.35
C ASP A 353 -19.33 -3.94 30.52
N ALA A 354 -18.70 -2.96 31.19
CA ALA A 354 -17.82 -2.01 30.52
C ALA A 354 -16.63 -2.71 29.85
N THR A 355 -16.00 -3.70 30.50
CA THR A 355 -14.91 -4.48 29.88
C THR A 355 -15.39 -5.29 28.67
N GLU A 356 -16.55 -5.94 28.76
CA GLU A 356 -17.13 -6.67 27.61
C GLU A 356 -17.47 -5.74 26.45
N ARG A 357 -17.98 -4.54 26.75
CA ARG A 357 -18.22 -3.49 25.75
C ARG A 357 -16.92 -3.01 25.11
N ILE A 358 -15.85 -2.87 25.92
CA ILE A 358 -14.53 -2.49 25.42
C ILE A 358 -14.01 -3.52 24.42
N ASP A 359 -14.13 -4.80 24.75
CA ASP A 359 -13.72 -5.91 23.88
C ASP A 359 -14.54 -5.98 22.59
N ALA A 360 -15.84 -5.71 22.66
CA ALA A 360 -16.71 -5.64 21.49
C ALA A 360 -16.27 -4.54 20.50
N VAL A 361 -15.94 -3.34 21.01
CA VAL A 361 -15.46 -2.23 20.17
C VAL A 361 -14.06 -2.52 19.63
N ASN A 362 -13.13 -3.03 20.46
CA ASN A 362 -11.79 -3.42 20.00
C ASN A 362 -11.85 -4.46 18.89
N SER A 363 -12.73 -5.46 19.03
CA SER A 363 -12.95 -6.48 18.00
C SER A 363 -13.49 -5.89 16.70
N ALA A 364 -14.35 -4.87 16.78
CA ALA A 364 -14.84 -4.16 15.60
C ALA A 364 -13.76 -3.31 14.92
N LEU A 365 -12.90 -2.64 15.69
CA LEU A 365 -11.75 -1.89 15.17
C LEU A 365 -10.76 -2.81 14.44
N GLU A 366 -10.42 -3.96 15.03
CA GLU A 366 -9.54 -4.94 14.39
C GLU A 366 -10.20 -5.55 13.14
N ALA A 367 -11.50 -5.87 13.18
CA ALA A 367 -12.21 -6.38 12.01
C ALA A 367 -12.20 -5.37 10.85
N MET A 368 -12.37 -4.08 11.14
CA MET A 368 -12.29 -3.01 10.13
C MET A 368 -10.88 -2.90 9.54
N LYS A 369 -9.83 -2.95 10.36
CA LYS A 369 -8.44 -2.99 9.89
C LYS A 369 -8.19 -4.20 9.00
N VAL A 370 -8.61 -5.40 9.42
CA VAL A 370 -8.46 -6.64 8.65
C VAL A 370 -9.18 -6.55 7.30
N PHE A 371 -10.36 -5.93 7.24
CA PHE A 371 -11.06 -5.65 5.98
C PHE A 371 -10.23 -4.80 5.03
N TRP A 372 -9.73 -3.65 5.50
CA TRP A 372 -8.93 -2.75 4.65
C TRP A 372 -7.60 -3.39 4.21
N LEU A 373 -6.95 -4.19 5.06
CA LEU A 373 -5.78 -4.97 4.68
C LEU A 373 -6.10 -6.03 3.63
N ALA A 374 -7.24 -6.71 3.76
CA ALA A 374 -7.67 -7.73 2.80
C ALA A 374 -8.07 -7.11 1.45
N GLU A 375 -8.58 -5.87 1.44
CA GLU A 375 -8.84 -5.14 0.19
C GLU A 375 -7.54 -4.77 -0.53
N VAL A 376 -6.53 -4.25 0.19
CA VAL A 376 -5.19 -4.00 -0.38
C VAL A 376 -4.59 -5.29 -0.95
N GLU A 377 -4.75 -6.40 -0.23
CA GLU A 377 -4.26 -7.72 -0.65
C GLU A 377 -4.99 -8.26 -1.89
N LEU A 378 -6.31 -8.07 -1.99
CA LEU A 378 -7.07 -8.41 -3.18
C LEU A 378 -6.61 -7.59 -4.40
N GLN A 379 -6.39 -6.28 -4.21
CA GLN A 379 -5.85 -5.42 -5.27
C GLN A 379 -4.45 -5.87 -5.71
N ARG A 380 -3.58 -6.24 -4.75
CA ARG A 380 -2.24 -6.79 -5.01
C ARG A 380 -2.29 -8.09 -5.80
N ALA A 381 -3.16 -9.03 -5.40
CA ALA A 381 -3.33 -10.31 -6.07
C ALA A 381 -3.86 -10.15 -7.51
N MET A 382 -4.72 -9.16 -7.76
CA MET A 382 -5.20 -8.82 -9.11
C MET A 382 -4.09 -8.20 -9.98
N ALA A 383 -3.16 -7.44 -9.40
CA ALA A 383 -2.03 -6.85 -10.11
C ALA A 383 -0.90 -7.85 -10.43
N GLY A 384 -0.80 -8.94 -9.67
CA GLY A 384 0.14 -10.03 -9.94
C GLY A 384 1.54 -9.78 -9.45
N VAL A 385 1.63 -9.07 -8.33
CA VAL A 385 2.87 -8.83 -7.60
C VAL A 385 3.10 -9.99 -6.64
N GLY A 386 4.33 -10.48 -6.54
CA GLY A 386 4.68 -11.56 -5.61
C GLY A 386 4.51 -11.14 -4.15
N VAL A 387 4.18 -12.09 -3.27
CA VAL A 387 4.17 -11.87 -1.79
C VAL A 387 5.59 -11.53 -1.28
N SER A 388 6.62 -11.98 -2.02
CA SER A 388 8.03 -11.96 -1.65
C SER A 388 8.59 -10.55 -1.37
N ALA A 389 8.14 -9.52 -2.08
CA ALA A 389 8.59 -8.14 -1.85
C ALA A 389 8.01 -7.51 -0.57
N VAL A 390 6.82 -7.93 -0.14
CA VAL A 390 6.15 -7.44 1.08
C VAL A 390 6.68 -8.17 2.33
N SER A 391 7.13 -9.41 2.18
CA SER A 391 7.60 -10.26 3.28
C SER A 391 8.99 -9.93 3.84
N ILE A 392 9.79 -9.09 3.16
CA ILE A 392 11.16 -8.75 3.63
C ILE A 392 11.14 -8.00 4.98
N GLN A 393 10.02 -7.38 5.39
CA GLN A 393 9.90 -6.75 6.71
C GLN A 393 9.18 -7.58 7.78
N GLN A 394 8.36 -8.57 7.42
CA GLN A 394 7.62 -9.38 8.40
C GLN A 394 8.46 -10.52 9.01
N GLY A 395 9.43 -11.06 8.26
CA GLY A 395 10.27 -12.17 8.73
C GLY A 395 11.28 -11.83 9.84
N GLN A 396 11.51 -10.55 10.12
CA GLN A 396 12.43 -10.09 11.18
C GLN A 396 11.70 -9.62 12.45
N GLN A 397 10.36 -9.68 12.51
CA GLN A 397 9.57 -9.10 13.61
C GLN A 397 8.71 -10.08 14.42
N ASN A 398 8.70 -11.36 14.09
CA ASN A 398 8.01 -12.38 14.90
C ASN A 398 8.74 -12.73 16.23
N GLY A 399 9.57 -11.82 16.75
CA GLY A 399 10.17 -11.90 18.08
C GLY A 399 9.27 -11.39 19.22
N PHE A 400 8.10 -10.81 18.93
CA PHE A 400 7.18 -10.35 19.96
C PHE A 400 5.90 -11.19 19.96
N ARG A 401 5.83 -12.14 20.91
CA ARG A 401 4.60 -12.84 21.26
C ARG A 401 3.72 -11.86 22.06
N PRO A 402 2.47 -11.57 21.64
CA PRO A 402 1.51 -11.04 22.60
C PRO A 402 1.22 -12.15 23.62
N VAL A 403 1.66 -11.93 24.86
CA VAL A 403 1.18 -12.68 26.02
C VAL A 403 -0.25 -12.21 26.28
N ALA A 404 -1.22 -13.10 26.11
CA ALA A 404 -2.27 -13.41 27.08
C ALA A 404 -3.43 -14.13 26.39
N THR A 405 -3.40 -15.46 26.44
CA THR A 405 -4.62 -16.26 26.42
C THR A 405 -5.29 -16.03 27.77
N TYR A 406 -6.35 -15.21 27.82
CA TYR A 406 -7.21 -15.17 29.00
C TYR A 406 -8.04 -16.46 29.01
N HIS A 407 -7.59 -17.44 29.78
CA HIS A 407 -8.44 -18.51 30.25
C HIS A 407 -9.31 -17.96 31.38
N VAL A 408 -10.61 -17.84 31.14
CA VAL A 408 -11.61 -17.68 32.18
C VAL A 408 -11.77 -19.02 32.89
N HIS A 409 -11.50 -19.04 34.19
CA HIS A 409 -12.03 -20.03 35.12
C HIS A 409 -12.94 -19.34 36.12
#